data_AF-Q65TH0-F1
#
_entry.id   AF-Q65TH0-F1
#
_cell.length_a   1.000
_cell.length_b   1.000
_cell.length_c   1.000
_cell.angle_alpha   90.00
_cell.angle_beta   90.00
_cell.angle_gamma   90.00
#
_symmetry.space_group_name_H-M   'P 1'
#
loop_
_entity.id
_entity.type
_entity.pdbx_description
1 polymer ?
#
loop_
_entity_poly.entity_id
_entity_poly.type
_entity_poly.pdbx_seq_one_letter_code
_entity_poly.pdbx_strand_id
1 'polypeptide(L)'
;MSDFYHVINWNKLMEHNLTDIINIFNQCFESEYNTKLEKGGEYPIYLPAFLDENGVKSERPYNVIYFARGFYSSALHEISHWLVAGKERRKLEDFGYWYEPDGRSTQRQREFERVEVKPQAIEWVLATAADFRYFASADNLNGNPGDTAPSNKRFIIR
;
A
#
# COMPACT_ATOMS: atom_id res chain seq x y z
N MET A 1 14.12 48.98 -14.16
CA MET A 1 14.67 48.12 -13.10
C MET A 1 13.55 47.95 -12.08
N SER A 2 13.23 46.71 -11.70
CA SER A 2 12.03 46.26 -10.98
C SER A 2 10.77 46.11 -11.85
N ASP A 3 10.54 44.87 -12.31
CA ASP A 3 9.27 44.16 -12.14
C ASP A 3 9.52 42.69 -12.52
N PHE A 4 10.31 42.03 -11.67
CA PHE A 4 10.67 40.62 -11.75
C PHE A 4 10.08 39.89 -10.53
N TYR A 5 8.77 40.05 -10.32
CA TYR A 5 8.04 39.31 -9.30
C TYR A 5 6.77 38.71 -9.93
N HIS A 6 6.99 37.82 -10.89
CA HIS A 6 6.09 36.68 -11.00
C HIS A 6 6.24 35.90 -9.69
N VAL A 7 5.32 36.15 -8.76
CA VAL A 7 5.08 35.29 -7.60
C VAL A 7 4.69 33.94 -8.17
N ILE A 8 5.68 33.08 -8.38
CA ILE A 8 5.45 31.66 -8.60
C ILE A 8 4.71 31.22 -7.32
N ASN A 9 3.49 30.76 -7.48
CA ASN A 9 2.74 30.11 -6.42
C ASN A 9 3.51 28.83 -6.03
N TRP A 10 4.45 28.95 -5.09
CA TRP A 10 5.17 27.83 -4.48
C TRP A 10 4.23 26.86 -3.74
N ASN A 11 2.97 27.27 -3.53
CA ASN A 11 1.89 26.45 -2.99
C ASN A 11 0.98 25.89 -4.10
N LYS A 12 1.52 25.50 -5.26
CA LYS A 12 0.84 24.45 -6.02
C LYS A 12 0.98 23.20 -5.16
N LEU A 13 0.05 23.03 -4.21
CA LEU A 13 -0.16 21.85 -3.40
C LEU A 13 0.05 20.66 -4.34
N MET A 14 1.11 19.89 -4.13
CA MET A 14 1.35 18.66 -4.86
C MET A 14 0.18 17.76 -4.50
N GLU A 15 -0.84 17.74 -5.36
CA GLU A 15 -2.03 16.93 -5.17
C GLU A 15 -1.66 15.50 -5.57
N HIS A 16 -1.60 14.59 -4.60
CA HIS A 16 -1.27 13.19 -4.84
C HIS A 16 -2.42 12.48 -5.56
N ASN A 17 -2.35 12.42 -6.90
CA ASN A 17 -3.34 11.74 -7.71
C ASN A 17 -3.07 10.23 -7.78
N LEU A 18 -4.13 9.41 -7.71
CA LEU A 18 -4.02 7.95 -7.86
C LEU A 18 -3.46 7.55 -9.23
N THR A 19 -3.80 8.29 -10.28
CA THR A 19 -3.30 8.02 -11.63
C THR A 19 -1.77 8.15 -11.68
N ASP A 20 -1.18 9.05 -10.90
CA ASP A 20 0.27 9.23 -10.88
C ASP A 20 0.99 8.02 -10.28
N ILE A 21 0.57 7.55 -9.09
CA ILE A 21 1.19 6.38 -8.46
C ILE A 21 0.96 5.10 -9.26
N ILE A 22 -0.21 4.93 -9.88
CA ILE A 22 -0.48 3.82 -10.80
C ILE A 22 0.46 3.86 -12.00
N ASN A 23 0.57 5.01 -12.66
CA ASN A 23 1.42 5.15 -13.84
C ASN A 23 2.89 4.96 -13.50
N ILE A 24 3.37 5.54 -12.39
CA ILE A 24 4.75 5.40 -11.93
C ILE A 24 5.06 3.92 -11.64
N PHE A 25 4.19 3.23 -10.90
CA PHE A 25 4.38 1.81 -10.62
C PHE A 25 4.43 0.97 -11.90
N ASN A 26 3.45 1.16 -12.80
CA ASN A 26 3.37 0.39 -14.04
C ASN A 26 4.57 0.66 -14.96
N GLN A 27 5.04 1.91 -15.05
CA GLN A 27 6.26 2.26 -15.78
C GLN A 27 7.50 1.55 -15.23
N CYS A 28 7.60 1.40 -13.91
CA CYS A 28 8.74 0.74 -13.27
C CYS A 28 8.68 -0.79 -13.38
N PHE A 29 7.49 -1.40 -13.29
CA PHE A 29 7.39 -2.84 -13.00
C PHE A 29 6.57 -3.66 -13.99
N GLU A 30 5.78 -3.05 -14.87
CA GLU A 30 4.95 -3.80 -15.82
C GLU A 30 5.83 -4.62 -16.77
N SER A 31 6.84 -4.00 -17.40
CA SER A 31 7.66 -4.68 -18.40
C SER A 31 8.57 -5.77 -17.82
N GLU A 32 9.16 -5.55 -16.64
CA GLU A 32 10.15 -6.47 -16.06
C GLU A 32 9.50 -7.55 -15.19
N TYR A 33 8.44 -7.19 -14.44
CA TYR A 33 7.80 -8.07 -13.46
C TYR A 33 6.39 -8.50 -13.86
N ASN A 34 5.89 -8.08 -15.04
CA ASN A 34 4.53 -8.36 -15.49
C ASN A 34 3.48 -8.04 -14.39
N THR A 35 3.70 -6.95 -13.65
CA THR A 35 2.86 -6.57 -12.51
C THR A 35 2.31 -5.18 -12.70
N LYS A 36 1.00 -5.03 -12.50
CA LYS A 36 0.30 -3.74 -12.53
C LYS A 36 -0.25 -3.36 -11.16
N LEU A 37 -0.37 -2.06 -10.92
CA LEU A 37 -1.12 -1.49 -9.81
C LEU A 37 -2.45 -0.98 -10.32
N GLU A 38 -3.54 -1.39 -9.67
CA GLU A 38 -4.90 -1.01 -10.06
C GLU A 38 -5.73 -0.63 -8.83
N LYS A 39 -6.68 0.29 -9.02
CA LYS A 39 -7.62 0.64 -7.96
C LYS A 39 -8.61 -0.52 -7.75
N GLY A 40 -8.58 -1.11 -6.57
CA GLY A 40 -9.49 -2.18 -6.16
C GLY A 40 -10.81 -1.69 -5.57
N GLY A 41 -11.51 -2.63 -4.95
CA GLY A 41 -12.76 -2.39 -4.22
C GLY A 41 -12.51 -2.07 -2.73
N GLU A 42 -13.20 -2.80 -1.86
CA GLU A 42 -13.13 -2.59 -0.41
C GLU A 42 -11.87 -3.13 0.25
N TYR A 43 -11.30 -4.21 -0.30
CA TYR A 43 -10.16 -4.92 0.29
C TYR A 43 -8.99 -4.93 -0.68
N PRO A 44 -7.76 -4.76 -0.18
CA PRO A 44 -6.58 -4.94 -1.01
C PRO A 44 -6.36 -6.43 -1.28
N ILE A 45 -5.75 -6.73 -2.42
CA ILE A 45 -5.35 -8.11 -2.76
C ILE A 45 -4.29 -8.09 -3.87
N TYR A 46 -3.30 -8.98 -3.75
CA TYR A 46 -2.42 -9.34 -4.86
C TYR A 46 -2.89 -10.63 -5.55
N LEU A 47 -3.00 -10.59 -6.88
CA LEU A 47 -3.36 -11.75 -7.70
C LEU A 47 -2.27 -12.02 -8.75
N PRO A 48 -1.65 -13.21 -8.76
CA PRO A 48 -0.81 -13.67 -9.85
C PRO A 48 -1.57 -13.72 -11.18
N ALA A 49 -0.83 -13.60 -12.28
CA ALA A 49 -1.34 -13.83 -13.63
C ALA A 49 -1.98 -15.23 -13.73
N PHE A 50 -3.11 -15.32 -14.43
CA PHE A 50 -3.86 -16.56 -14.65
C PHE A 50 -4.29 -17.32 -13.37
N LEU A 51 -4.29 -16.69 -12.20
CA LEU A 51 -4.86 -17.29 -11.00
C LEU A 51 -6.38 -17.37 -11.13
N ASP A 52 -6.97 -18.55 -10.91
CA ASP A 52 -8.42 -18.72 -10.90
C ASP A 52 -9.06 -17.89 -9.79
N GLU A 53 -10.08 -17.10 -10.14
CA GLU A 53 -10.74 -16.17 -9.23
C GLU A 53 -12.19 -16.62 -9.02
N ASN A 54 -12.60 -16.84 -7.77
CA ASN A 54 -13.96 -17.28 -7.44
C ASN A 54 -14.40 -18.55 -8.19
N GLY A 55 -13.48 -19.47 -8.44
CA GLY A 55 -13.73 -20.71 -9.19
C GLY A 55 -13.89 -20.51 -10.71
N VAL A 56 -13.59 -19.32 -11.21
CA VAL A 56 -13.58 -18.99 -12.64
C VAL A 56 -12.14 -18.89 -13.11
N LYS A 57 -11.85 -19.56 -14.22
CA LYS A 57 -10.52 -19.50 -14.84
C LYS A 57 -10.21 -18.08 -15.31
N SER A 58 -9.10 -17.51 -14.84
CA SER A 58 -8.70 -16.15 -15.20
C SER A 58 -7.92 -16.14 -16.52
N GLU A 59 -8.30 -15.25 -17.43
CA GLU A 59 -7.58 -15.01 -18.70
C GLU A 59 -6.59 -13.84 -18.59
N ARG A 60 -6.45 -13.22 -17.41
CA ARG A 60 -5.60 -12.04 -17.20
C ARG A 60 -4.12 -12.43 -17.30
N PRO A 61 -3.36 -11.91 -18.28
CA PRO A 61 -1.99 -12.35 -18.52
C PRO A 61 -0.94 -11.61 -17.68
N TYR A 62 -1.36 -10.86 -16.65
CA TYR A 62 -0.49 -10.06 -15.78
C TYR A 62 -0.87 -10.23 -14.31
N ASN A 63 0.13 -10.06 -13.43
CA ASN A 63 -0.08 -9.97 -12.00
C ASN A 63 -0.67 -8.60 -11.67
N VAL A 64 -1.54 -8.52 -10.68
CA VAL A 64 -2.18 -7.27 -10.28
C VAL A 64 -2.14 -7.09 -8.78
N ILE A 65 -1.79 -5.88 -8.35
CA ILE A 65 -1.96 -5.39 -6.99
C ILE A 65 -3.20 -4.50 -7.01
N TYR A 66 -4.26 -4.91 -6.32
CA TYR A 66 -5.42 -4.07 -6.07
C TYR A 66 -5.27 -3.42 -4.71
N PHE A 67 -5.25 -2.09 -4.67
CA PHE A 67 -5.28 -1.33 -3.41
C PHE A 67 -6.71 -0.89 -3.07
N ALA A 68 -7.00 -0.74 -1.78
CA ALA A 68 -8.36 -0.50 -1.31
C ALA A 68 -8.81 0.96 -1.51
N ARG A 69 -10.12 1.13 -1.74
CA ARG A 69 -10.90 2.38 -1.55
C ARG A 69 -10.42 3.63 -2.30
N GLY A 70 -9.41 3.54 -3.15
CA GLY A 70 -8.89 4.68 -3.88
C GLY A 70 -8.10 5.65 -3.01
N PHE A 71 -7.39 5.17 -1.98
CA PHE A 71 -6.53 6.02 -1.17
C PHE A 71 -5.06 5.87 -1.58
N TYR A 72 -4.32 6.99 -1.58
CA TYR A 72 -2.91 7.02 -1.97
C TYR A 72 -2.02 6.24 -0.97
N SER A 73 -2.34 6.32 0.32
CA SER A 73 -1.70 5.53 1.37
C SER A 73 -1.85 4.02 1.14
N SER A 74 -3.03 3.57 0.73
CA SER A 74 -3.32 2.17 0.38
C SER A 74 -2.39 1.71 -0.72
N ALA A 75 -2.27 2.49 -1.79
CA ALA A 75 -1.37 2.18 -2.89
C ALA A 75 0.09 2.09 -2.42
N LEU A 76 0.56 3.03 -1.60
CA LEU A 76 1.91 2.97 -1.01
C LEU A 76 2.13 1.72 -0.14
N HIS A 77 1.13 1.38 0.67
CA HIS A 77 1.16 0.23 1.56
C HIS A 77 1.27 -1.08 0.76
N GLU A 78 0.39 -1.28 -0.22
CA GLU A 78 0.39 -2.49 -1.05
C GLU A 78 1.66 -2.63 -1.90
N ILE A 79 2.18 -1.52 -2.43
CA ILE A 79 3.48 -1.52 -3.13
C ILE A 79 4.59 -1.97 -2.17
N SER A 80 4.56 -1.53 -0.91
CA SER A 80 5.55 -1.88 0.09
C SER A 80 5.51 -3.38 0.42
N HIS A 81 4.31 -3.95 0.58
CA HIS A 81 4.14 -5.40 0.73
C HIS A 81 4.68 -6.18 -0.47
N TRP A 82 4.36 -5.73 -1.67
CA TRP A 82 4.84 -6.37 -2.90
C TRP A 82 6.37 -6.32 -3.01
N LEU A 83 7.00 -5.21 -2.64
CA LEU A 83 8.47 -5.06 -2.61
C LEU A 83 9.12 -6.03 -1.61
N VAL A 84 8.46 -6.34 -0.50
CA VAL A 84 8.93 -7.34 0.49
C VAL A 84 8.72 -8.78 0.03
N ALA A 85 7.62 -9.07 -0.67
CA ALA A 85 7.17 -10.44 -0.97
C ALA A 85 8.18 -11.29 -1.76
N GLY A 86 9.03 -10.68 -2.61
CA GLY A 86 10.03 -11.42 -3.40
C GLY A 86 9.41 -12.40 -4.41
N LYS A 87 10.26 -13.04 -5.22
CA LYS A 87 9.81 -13.82 -6.40
C LYS A 87 8.90 -15.01 -6.07
N GLU A 88 9.21 -15.75 -5.00
CA GLU A 88 8.45 -16.97 -4.69
C GLU A 88 7.08 -16.67 -4.11
N ARG A 89 6.94 -15.67 -3.23
CA ARG A 89 5.62 -15.30 -2.70
C ARG A 89 4.74 -14.61 -3.72
N ARG A 90 5.32 -13.88 -4.68
CA ARG A 90 4.57 -13.29 -5.82
C ARG A 90 3.92 -14.34 -6.74
N LYS A 91 4.11 -15.64 -6.49
CA LYS A 91 3.36 -16.72 -7.16
C LYS A 91 2.07 -17.11 -6.43
N LEU A 92 1.85 -16.59 -5.23
CA LEU A 92 0.72 -16.92 -4.37
C LEU A 92 -0.24 -15.74 -4.32
N GLU A 93 -1.54 -16.06 -4.21
CA GLU A 93 -2.56 -15.07 -3.83
C GLU A 93 -2.13 -14.38 -2.54
N ASP A 94 -2.20 -13.05 -2.53
CA ASP A 94 -1.82 -12.18 -1.42
C ASP A 94 -0.49 -12.54 -0.76
N PHE A 95 0.49 -12.94 -1.59
CA PHE A 95 1.83 -13.35 -1.15
C PHE A 95 1.86 -14.56 -0.21
N GLY A 96 0.75 -15.28 -0.06
CA GLY A 96 0.55 -16.35 0.91
C GLY A 96 0.45 -15.85 2.36
N TYR A 97 0.17 -14.56 2.58
CA TYR A 97 -0.15 -14.06 3.91
C TYR A 97 -1.54 -14.55 4.34
N TRP A 98 -1.70 -14.78 5.64
CA TRP A 98 -3.02 -15.03 6.21
C TRP A 98 -3.69 -13.70 6.57
N TYR A 99 -5.00 -13.63 6.43
CA TYR A 99 -5.79 -12.54 6.97
C TYR A 99 -6.27 -12.90 8.38
N GLU A 100 -5.92 -12.08 9.37
CA GLU A 100 -6.51 -12.15 10.70
C GLU A 100 -7.39 -10.92 10.91
N PRO A 101 -8.71 -11.09 11.10
CA PRO A 101 -9.64 -9.98 11.25
C PRO A 101 -9.34 -9.16 12.51
N ASP A 102 -9.95 -7.97 12.56
CA ASP A 102 -9.93 -7.10 13.73
C ASP A 102 -10.28 -7.81 15.04
N GLY A 103 -9.71 -7.31 16.15
CA GLY A 103 -9.89 -7.91 17.48
C GLY A 103 -8.73 -8.80 17.92
N ARG A 104 -7.55 -8.63 17.29
CA ARG A 104 -6.32 -9.35 17.66
C ARG A 104 -6.01 -9.13 19.14
N SER A 105 -5.61 -10.21 19.82
CA SER A 105 -5.07 -10.11 21.18
C SER A 105 -3.77 -9.29 21.20
N THR A 106 -3.37 -8.75 22.35
CA THR A 106 -2.10 -8.00 22.45
C THR A 106 -0.88 -8.82 22.01
N GLN A 107 -0.90 -10.14 22.21
CA GLN A 107 0.17 -11.01 21.73
C GLN A 107 0.18 -11.11 20.21
N ARG A 108 -0.99 -11.33 19.59
CA ARG A 108 -1.13 -11.38 18.13
C ARG A 108 -0.80 -10.05 17.46
N GLN A 109 -1.19 -8.94 18.09
CA GLN A 109 -0.83 -7.60 17.61
C GLN A 109 0.68 -7.41 17.54
N ARG A 110 1.44 -7.87 18.55
CA ARG A 110 2.91 -7.79 18.52
C ARG A 110 3.53 -8.67 17.44
N GLU A 111 2.94 -9.83 17.16
CA GLU A 111 3.38 -10.69 16.06
C GLU A 111 3.15 -10.02 14.70
N PHE A 112 1.99 -9.36 14.54
CA PHE A 112 1.67 -8.54 13.38
C PHE A 112 2.65 -7.37 13.21
N GLU A 113 2.84 -6.56 14.25
CA GLU A 113 3.77 -5.41 14.21
C GLU A 113 5.20 -5.83 13.83
N ARG A 114 5.64 -7.03 14.26
CA ARG A 114 6.95 -7.56 13.90
C ARG A 114 7.09 -7.84 12.41
N VAL A 115 6.04 -8.34 11.76
CA VAL A 115 6.08 -8.61 10.31
C VAL A 115 5.91 -7.32 9.49
N GLU A 116 5.24 -6.31 10.05
CA GLU A 116 5.00 -5.00 9.45
C GLU A 116 6.20 -4.04 9.46
N VAL A 117 7.25 -4.31 10.26
CA VAL A 117 8.42 -3.41 10.34
C VAL A 117 9.02 -3.11 8.96
N LYS A 118 9.14 -4.12 8.08
CA LYS A 118 9.74 -3.94 6.75
C LYS A 118 8.80 -3.24 5.77
N PRO A 119 7.53 -3.68 5.58
CA PRO A 119 6.56 -2.95 4.77
C PRO A 119 6.45 -1.48 5.18
N GLN A 120 6.27 -1.19 6.47
CA GLN A 120 6.09 0.19 6.95
C GLN A 120 7.35 1.06 6.79
N ALA A 121 8.54 0.49 6.92
CA ALA A 121 9.77 1.23 6.63
C ALA A 121 9.89 1.60 5.14
N ILE A 122 9.51 0.70 4.24
CA ILE A 122 9.49 0.98 2.80
C ILE A 122 8.38 1.98 2.46
N GLU A 123 7.20 1.85 3.05
CA GLU A 123 6.08 2.77 2.88
C GLU A 123 6.49 4.19 3.27
N TRP A 124 7.19 4.34 4.40
CA TRP A 124 7.73 5.62 4.84
C TRP A 124 8.73 6.22 3.84
N VAL A 125 9.62 5.41 3.27
CA VAL A 125 10.59 5.86 2.26
C VAL A 125 9.87 6.31 0.98
N LEU A 126 8.89 5.54 0.49
CA LEU A 126 8.11 5.87 -0.69
C LEU A 126 7.27 7.14 -0.47
N ALA A 127 6.61 7.25 0.68
CA ALA A 127 5.86 8.43 1.06
C ALA A 127 6.76 9.67 1.11
N THR A 128 7.94 9.55 1.72
CA THR A 128 8.94 10.64 1.78
C THR A 128 9.41 11.04 0.38
N ALA A 129 9.68 10.07 -0.50
CA ALA A 129 10.09 10.34 -1.89
C ALA A 129 8.99 11.04 -2.70
N ALA A 130 7.72 10.78 -2.38
CA ALA A 130 6.56 11.42 -3.01
C ALA A 130 6.15 12.74 -2.35
N ASP A 131 6.84 13.21 -1.31
CA ASP A 131 6.40 14.32 -0.44
C ASP A 131 4.97 14.10 0.12
N PHE A 132 4.64 12.85 0.43
CA PHE A 132 3.37 12.42 1.01
C PHE A 132 3.50 12.26 2.53
N ARG A 133 2.51 12.74 3.27
CA ARG A 133 2.51 12.64 4.74
C ARG A 133 2.21 11.21 5.20
N TYR A 134 3.20 10.57 5.81
CA TYR A 134 3.12 9.20 6.32
C TYR A 134 2.60 9.10 7.77
N PHE A 135 1.84 8.04 8.05
CA PHE A 135 1.45 7.61 9.39
C PHE A 135 1.56 6.09 9.48
N ALA A 136 2.21 5.58 10.52
CA ALA A 136 2.23 4.14 10.80
C ALA A 136 0.81 3.63 11.08
N SER A 137 0.44 2.52 10.44
CA SER A 137 -0.84 1.83 10.64
C SER A 137 -0.68 0.70 11.65
N ALA A 138 -1.61 0.59 12.60
CA ALA A 138 -1.67 -0.53 13.52
C ALA A 138 -2.59 -1.66 13.03
N ASP A 139 -3.36 -1.41 11.96
CA ASP A 139 -4.30 -2.34 11.33
C ASP A 139 -5.12 -3.20 12.33
N ASN A 140 -5.72 -2.53 13.32
CA ASN A 140 -6.53 -3.21 14.34
C ASN A 140 -7.54 -2.22 14.97
N LEU A 141 -8.74 -2.13 14.40
CA LEU A 141 -9.73 -1.11 14.78
C LEU A 141 -10.43 -1.40 16.10
N ASN A 142 -10.56 -2.68 16.46
CA ASN A 142 -11.33 -3.16 17.62
C ASN A 142 -10.47 -3.84 18.70
N GLY A 143 -9.19 -4.11 18.43
CA GLY A 143 -8.28 -4.68 19.43
C GLY A 143 -7.84 -3.67 20.48
N ASN A 144 -7.38 -4.16 21.62
CA ASN A 144 -6.83 -3.30 22.67
C ASN A 144 -5.43 -2.86 22.21
N PRO A 145 -5.19 -1.57 21.90
CA PRO A 145 -3.86 -1.09 21.58
C PRO A 145 -3.05 -1.23 22.88
N GLY A 146 -2.14 -2.19 22.94
CA GLY A 146 -1.26 -2.34 24.09
C GLY A 146 -0.55 -1.02 24.40
N ASP A 147 -0.23 -0.79 25.66
CA ASP A 147 0.29 0.47 26.21
C ASP A 147 1.53 1.00 25.47
N THR A 148 1.31 1.72 24.39
CA THR A 148 2.28 2.55 23.70
C THR A 148 1.59 3.85 23.33
N ALA A 149 2.02 4.94 23.95
CA ALA A 149 1.56 6.31 23.69
C ALA A 149 2.81 7.17 23.38
N PRO A 150 2.71 8.19 22.49
CA PRO A 150 1.63 9.17 22.50
C PRO A 150 0.67 9.11 21.28
N SER A 151 -0.61 8.93 21.61
CA SER A 151 -1.77 9.71 21.13
C SER A 151 -1.91 10.09 19.65
N ASN A 152 -2.56 9.23 18.86
CA ASN A 152 -3.88 9.48 18.26
C ASN A 152 -4.33 8.24 17.47
N LYS A 153 -5.32 7.55 18.03
CA LYS A 153 -5.82 6.23 17.59
C LYS A 153 -6.62 6.33 16.28
N ARG A 154 -6.53 5.24 15.52
CA ARG A 154 -7.20 4.86 14.25
C ARG A 154 -6.58 5.41 12.97
N PHE A 155 -5.76 4.58 12.34
CA PHE A 155 -5.54 4.67 10.90
C PHE A 155 -5.66 3.26 10.33
N ILE A 156 -6.79 3.07 9.66
CA ILE A 156 -7.09 2.00 8.70
C ILE A 156 -5.96 2.01 7.69
N ILE A 157 -5.64 0.86 7.09
CA ILE A 157 -5.09 0.83 5.73
C ILE A 157 -6.10 1.60 4.87
N ARG A 158 -5.96 2.94 4.84
CA ARG A 158 -6.71 3.84 3.97
C ARG A 158 -6.18 3.50 2.61
#